data_AF-A0A2A5DWV4-F1
#
_entry.id   AF-A0A2A5DWV4-F1
#
_cell.length_a   1.000
_cell.length_b   1.000
_cell.length_c   1.000
_cell.angle_alpha   90.00
_cell.angle_beta   90.00
_cell.angle_gamma   90.00
#
_symmetry.space_group_name_H-M   'P 1'
#
loop_
_entity.id
_entity.type
_entity.pdbx_description
1 polymer ?
#
loop_
_entity_poly.entity_id
_entity_poly.type
_entity_poly.pdbx_seq_one_letter_code
_entity_poly.pdbx_strand_id
1 'polypeptide(L)'
;MFHYLGEAFTDQYSVLNVLTYYSVRAGGALVTGFLVSLIIGPLVIKWLRALNVGQIIKKDHVQDLHELHKQKSGTPTMGGLLIIIATVLSLLLWADISNRLIQLAVAVLVLMGTVGFIDDFIKLRRKHNDGLSARAKLTGQILVGTCLGLFLVLKPITYGASYVTEREILDWQGFYTALEAPEGSTPLAQFSKLFTDDLKQTLREGNDTPELRVQVLDEINVSMKSREIYHAGLWQGAIIPAELTRLLGDGGPQLSRRARIRMNRLLLESAAPTYIAPSITDLSTKVAIPGFKDLFVNLGWLYVPFVVLIMVGTSNAVNLTDGLDGLAAGSSVVAFGAFTALAYIVSRSDWSSYLFVTHIPEASELTVFGAALLGTGLGFLWFNTHPAEVFMGDTGSLALGGALGAMAILTKHELLLPIVGGLFVLEALSVIIQVGSYKLRGKRVFRMAPLHHHFELLGWSESKVTIRFWIIALMFALMSLSTLKLR
;
A
#
# COMPACT_ATOMS: atom_id res chain seq x y z
N MET A 1 -19.13 0.53 -5.68
CA MET A 1 -20.60 0.65 -5.89
C MET A 1 -21.25 1.53 -4.83
N PHE A 2 -21.09 1.23 -3.53
CA PHE A 2 -21.64 2.03 -2.44
C PHE A 2 -21.02 3.42 -2.32
N HIS A 3 -19.74 3.57 -2.66
CA HIS A 3 -19.12 4.89 -2.81
C HIS A 3 -19.87 5.77 -3.83
N TYR A 4 -20.06 5.27 -5.06
CA TYR A 4 -20.78 5.98 -6.12
C TYR A 4 -22.26 6.21 -5.79
N LEU A 5 -22.89 5.31 -5.04
CA LEU A 5 -24.26 5.51 -4.53
C LEU A 5 -24.31 6.61 -3.46
N GLY A 6 -23.30 6.69 -2.59
CA GLY A 6 -23.15 7.81 -1.66
C GLY A 6 -23.08 9.12 -2.43
N GLU A 7 -22.12 9.26 -3.33
CA GLU A 7 -21.91 10.48 -4.12
C GLU A 7 -23.13 10.89 -4.96
N ALA A 8 -23.86 9.93 -5.55
CA ALA A 8 -24.99 10.24 -6.42
C ALA A 8 -26.24 10.75 -5.68
N PHE A 9 -26.37 10.47 -4.38
CA PHE A 9 -27.62 10.71 -3.63
C PHE A 9 -27.42 11.46 -2.30
N THR A 10 -26.21 11.89 -1.96
CA THR A 10 -25.92 12.69 -0.75
C THR A 10 -26.77 13.95 -0.65
N ASP A 11 -27.04 14.60 -1.78
CA ASP A 11 -27.81 15.85 -1.84
C ASP A 11 -29.29 15.64 -1.50
N GLN A 12 -29.80 14.42 -1.71
CA GLN A 12 -31.20 14.04 -1.46
C GLN A 12 -31.39 13.37 -0.10
N TYR A 13 -30.37 12.63 0.37
CA TYR A 13 -30.41 11.87 1.61
C TYR A 13 -29.09 12.01 2.38
N SER A 14 -29.08 12.89 3.39
CA SER A 14 -27.90 13.15 4.23
C SER A 14 -27.34 11.89 4.91
N VAL A 15 -28.18 10.88 5.17
CA VAL A 15 -27.77 9.58 5.73
C VAL A 15 -26.78 8.86 4.80
N LEU A 16 -26.89 9.02 3.48
CA LEU A 16 -26.00 8.37 2.51
C LEU A 16 -24.59 8.98 2.49
N ASN A 17 -24.40 10.16 3.11
CA ASN A 17 -23.07 10.73 3.32
C ASN A 17 -22.18 9.82 4.19
N VAL A 18 -22.77 8.94 5.01
CA VAL A 18 -22.00 7.94 5.77
C VAL A 18 -21.13 7.06 4.86
N LEU A 19 -21.55 6.84 3.61
CA LEU A 19 -20.86 6.01 2.62
C LEU A 19 -19.67 6.71 1.95
N THR A 20 -19.47 8.01 2.17
CA THR A 20 -18.33 8.76 1.62
C THR A 20 -17.12 8.71 2.57
N TYR A 21 -17.33 8.52 3.88
CA TYR A 21 -16.26 8.45 4.87
C TYR A 21 -15.39 7.19 4.69
N TYR A 22 -14.07 7.41 4.54
CA TYR A 22 -13.10 6.32 4.36
C TYR A 22 -13.11 5.30 5.50
N SER A 23 -13.32 5.74 6.75
CA SER A 23 -13.40 4.84 7.91
C SER A 23 -14.60 3.90 7.85
N VAL A 24 -15.76 4.42 7.43
CA VAL A 24 -16.98 3.62 7.24
C VAL A 24 -16.79 2.65 6.08
N ARG A 25 -16.25 3.13 4.96
CA ARG A 25 -15.98 2.28 3.78
C ARG A 25 -14.98 1.17 4.10
N ALA A 26 -13.91 1.47 4.86
CA ALA A 26 -12.95 0.48 5.31
C ALA A 26 -13.61 -0.55 6.24
N GLY A 27 -14.41 -0.12 7.22
CA GLY A 27 -15.17 -1.02 8.08
C GLY A 27 -16.14 -1.91 7.29
N GLY A 28 -16.87 -1.32 6.35
CA GLY A 28 -17.76 -2.01 5.43
C GLY A 28 -17.02 -3.04 4.57
N ALA A 29 -15.86 -2.68 4.01
CA ALA A 29 -15.03 -3.58 3.21
C ALA A 29 -14.47 -4.75 4.03
N LEU A 30 -14.10 -4.53 5.29
CA LEU A 30 -13.68 -5.58 6.22
C LEU A 30 -14.83 -6.56 6.49
N VAL A 31 -15.98 -6.05 6.95
CA VAL A 31 -17.14 -6.89 7.27
C VAL A 31 -17.62 -7.64 6.03
N THR A 32 -17.69 -6.97 4.89
CA THR A 32 -18.13 -7.58 3.62
C THR A 32 -17.12 -8.63 3.16
N GLY A 33 -15.82 -8.35 3.22
CA GLY A 33 -14.79 -9.33 2.87
C GLY A 33 -14.85 -10.58 3.75
N PHE A 34 -15.07 -10.40 5.05
CA PHE A 34 -15.27 -11.50 6.00
C PHE A 34 -16.52 -12.33 5.66
N LEU A 35 -17.68 -11.67 5.52
CA LEU A 35 -18.95 -12.35 5.24
C LEU A 35 -18.94 -13.05 3.88
N VAL A 36 -18.42 -12.41 2.83
CA VAL A 36 -18.30 -13.01 1.51
C VAL A 36 -17.41 -14.25 1.57
N SER A 37 -16.30 -14.19 2.31
CA SER A 37 -15.42 -15.34 2.53
C SER A 37 -16.16 -16.50 3.24
N LEU A 38 -16.97 -16.20 4.26
CA LEU A 38 -17.77 -17.22 4.95
C LEU A 38 -18.88 -17.83 4.09
N ILE A 39 -19.57 -17.02 3.28
CA ILE A 39 -20.69 -17.46 2.44
C ILE A 39 -20.19 -18.28 1.25
N ILE A 40 -19.15 -17.80 0.56
CA ILE A 40 -18.61 -18.43 -0.64
C ILE A 40 -17.62 -19.55 -0.29
N GLY A 41 -17.00 -19.50 0.89
CA GLY A 41 -16.00 -20.46 1.37
C GLY A 41 -16.43 -21.91 1.21
N PRO A 42 -17.57 -22.36 1.78
CA PRO A 42 -18.02 -23.75 1.65
C PRO A 42 -18.21 -24.20 0.19
N LEU A 43 -18.68 -23.32 -0.69
CA LEU A 43 -18.84 -23.60 -2.11
C LEU A 43 -17.48 -23.79 -2.79
N VAL A 44 -16.55 -22.88 -2.55
CA VAL A 44 -15.19 -22.94 -3.09
C VAL A 44 -14.44 -24.16 -2.57
N ILE A 45 -14.55 -24.47 -1.28
CA ILE A 45 -13.92 -25.65 -0.67
C ILE A 45 -14.50 -26.93 -1.27
N LYS A 46 -15.83 -27.04 -1.44
CA LYS A 46 -16.45 -28.20 -2.09
C LYS A 46 -15.97 -28.35 -3.54
N TRP A 47 -15.86 -27.24 -4.27
CA TRP A 47 -15.34 -27.23 -5.64
C TRP A 47 -13.86 -27.65 -5.69
N LEU A 48 -13.01 -27.12 -4.82
CA LEU A 48 -11.61 -27.50 -4.71
C LEU A 48 -11.43 -28.97 -4.28
N ARG A 49 -12.30 -29.50 -3.40
CA ARG A 49 -12.33 -30.93 -3.05
C ARG A 49 -12.70 -31.80 -4.26
N ALA A 50 -13.65 -31.35 -5.09
CA ALA A 50 -14.01 -32.05 -6.32
C ALA A 50 -12.89 -32.05 -7.37
N LEU A 51 -12.07 -30.99 -7.41
CA LEU A 51 -10.85 -30.95 -8.24
C LEU A 51 -9.74 -31.85 -7.68
N ASN A 52 -9.72 -32.09 -6.36
CA ASN A 52 -8.71 -32.88 -5.64
C ASN A 52 -9.05 -34.38 -5.52
N VAL A 53 -9.48 -35.02 -6.62
CA VAL A 53 -9.53 -36.49 -6.66
C VAL A 53 -8.13 -37.06 -6.90
N GLY A 54 -7.42 -37.25 -5.78
CA GLY A 54 -6.29 -38.18 -5.64
C GLY A 54 -4.90 -37.55 -5.57
N GLN A 55 -4.58 -36.75 -4.54
CA GLN A 55 -3.19 -36.59 -4.13
C GLN A 55 -2.73 -37.89 -3.44
N ILE A 56 -1.96 -38.71 -4.17
CA ILE A 56 -1.19 -39.79 -3.59
C ILE A 56 0.04 -39.12 -2.95
N ILE A 57 0.01 -38.87 -1.64
CA ILE A 57 1.18 -38.39 -0.90
C ILE A 57 2.25 -39.50 -0.99
N LYS A 58 3.24 -39.32 -1.86
CA LYS A 58 4.42 -40.18 -1.89
C LYS A 58 5.27 -39.92 -0.65
N LYS A 59 5.97 -40.96 -0.19
CA LYS A 59 7.00 -40.91 0.85
C LYS A 59 8.17 -40.02 0.38
N ASP A 60 8.11 -38.71 0.59
CA ASP A 60 9.24 -37.82 0.29
C ASP A 60 10.35 -37.92 1.36
N HIS A 61 11.58 -37.61 0.94
CA HIS A 61 12.91 -38.00 1.47
C HIS A 61 13.25 -37.73 2.95
N VAL A 62 12.34 -37.18 3.75
CA VAL A 62 12.56 -36.89 5.18
C VAL A 62 11.45 -37.56 5.97
N GLN A 63 11.76 -38.71 6.59
CA GLN A 63 10.80 -39.50 7.37
C GLN A 63 10.09 -38.66 8.44
N ASP A 64 10.82 -37.75 9.08
CA ASP A 64 10.32 -36.89 10.16
C ASP A 64 9.17 -35.95 9.71
N LEU A 65 9.27 -35.33 8.53
CA LEU A 65 8.22 -34.41 8.02
C LEU A 65 6.97 -35.18 7.57
N HIS A 66 7.17 -36.37 7.00
CA HIS A 66 6.07 -37.21 6.54
C HIS A 66 5.23 -37.73 7.72
N GLU A 67 5.84 -38.03 8.86
CA GLU A 67 5.12 -38.41 10.08
C GLU A 67 4.32 -37.25 10.67
N LEU A 68 4.87 -36.04 10.67
CA LEU A 68 4.20 -34.81 11.13
C LEU A 68 2.96 -34.46 10.30
N HIS A 69 3.00 -34.63 8.98
CA HIS A 69 1.89 -34.22 8.09
C HIS A 69 0.94 -35.36 7.68
N LYS A 70 1.09 -36.55 8.25
CA LYS A 70 0.30 -37.75 7.88
C LYS A 70 -1.22 -37.58 8.12
N GLN A 71 -1.62 -36.71 9.05
CA GLN A 71 -3.02 -36.40 9.36
C GLN A 71 -3.64 -35.35 8.41
N LYS A 72 -2.86 -34.68 7.56
CA LYS A 72 -3.31 -33.62 6.64
C LYS A 72 -3.76 -34.14 5.27
N SER A 73 -3.94 -35.45 5.13
CA SER A 73 -4.34 -36.10 3.88
C SER A 73 -5.81 -35.81 3.54
N GLY A 74 -6.06 -35.15 2.41
CA GLY A 74 -7.42 -34.88 1.88
C GLY A 74 -7.88 -33.41 1.97
N THR A 75 -7.12 -32.53 2.61
CA THR A 75 -7.40 -31.09 2.63
C THR A 75 -7.04 -30.46 1.27
N PRO A 76 -7.99 -29.78 0.59
CA PRO A 76 -7.71 -29.16 -0.70
C PRO A 76 -6.73 -27.98 -0.59
N THR A 77 -5.86 -27.82 -1.59
CA THR A 77 -5.03 -26.63 -1.78
C THR A 77 -5.70 -25.60 -2.69
N MET A 78 -5.07 -24.43 -2.90
CA MET A 78 -5.56 -23.26 -3.68
C MET A 78 -6.65 -22.42 -3.00
N GLY A 79 -6.75 -22.49 -1.68
CA GLY A 79 -7.66 -21.67 -0.88
C GLY A 79 -7.43 -20.17 -1.03
N GLY A 80 -6.26 -19.74 -1.50
CA GLY A 80 -5.97 -18.36 -1.86
C GLY A 80 -6.94 -17.76 -2.88
N LEU A 81 -7.57 -18.58 -3.72
CA LEU A 81 -8.61 -18.12 -4.65
C LEU A 81 -9.79 -17.48 -3.90
N LEU A 82 -10.16 -18.02 -2.73
CA LEU A 82 -11.20 -17.45 -1.86
C LEU A 82 -10.84 -16.04 -1.41
N ILE A 83 -9.58 -15.84 -0.97
CA ILE A 83 -9.08 -14.53 -0.52
C ILE A 83 -9.19 -13.53 -1.67
N ILE A 84 -8.68 -13.87 -2.87
CA ILE A 84 -8.67 -12.97 -4.03
C ILE A 84 -10.09 -12.61 -4.45
N ILE A 85 -10.97 -13.60 -4.65
CA ILE A 85 -12.36 -13.37 -5.08
C ILE A 85 -13.11 -12.53 -4.05
N ALA A 86 -13.06 -12.90 -2.77
CA ALA A 86 -13.76 -12.17 -1.72
C ALA A 86 -13.23 -10.73 -1.58
N THR A 87 -11.92 -10.51 -1.79
CA THR A 87 -11.31 -9.19 -1.73
C THR A 87 -11.81 -8.33 -2.88
N VAL A 88 -11.72 -8.84 -4.12
CA VAL A 88 -12.18 -8.11 -5.30
C VAL A 88 -13.67 -7.77 -5.19
N LEU A 89 -14.52 -8.72 -4.78
CA LEU A 89 -15.95 -8.46 -4.59
C LEU A 89 -16.20 -7.38 -3.52
N SER A 90 -15.48 -7.43 -2.39
CA SER A 90 -15.58 -6.40 -1.35
C SER A 90 -15.17 -5.02 -1.86
N LEU A 91 -14.08 -4.93 -2.65
CA LEU A 91 -13.60 -3.67 -3.20
C LEU A 91 -14.50 -3.10 -4.28
N LEU A 92 -15.09 -3.93 -5.14
CA LEU A 92 -16.09 -3.49 -6.12
C LEU A 92 -17.30 -2.82 -5.44
N LEU A 93 -17.62 -3.24 -4.22
CA LEU A 93 -18.69 -2.65 -3.42
C LEU A 93 -18.23 -1.34 -2.76
N TRP A 94 -17.10 -1.34 -2.06
CA TRP A 94 -16.76 -0.27 -1.12
C TRP A 94 -15.74 0.75 -1.60
N ALA A 95 -14.88 0.38 -2.54
CA ALA A 95 -13.77 1.22 -2.94
C ALA A 95 -14.09 2.11 -4.15
N ASP A 96 -13.28 3.16 -4.33
CA ASP A 96 -13.31 4.03 -5.50
C ASP A 96 -12.34 3.46 -6.53
N ILE A 97 -12.89 2.79 -7.53
CA ILE A 97 -12.12 2.13 -8.58
C ILE A 97 -11.43 3.16 -9.50
N SER A 98 -11.83 4.43 -9.44
CA SER A 98 -11.18 5.51 -10.19
C SER A 98 -9.77 5.82 -9.64
N ASN A 99 -9.54 5.55 -8.36
CA ASN A 99 -8.26 5.80 -7.70
C ASN A 99 -7.17 4.86 -8.24
N ARG A 100 -6.05 5.44 -8.66
CA ARG A 100 -4.94 4.67 -9.26
C ARG A 100 -4.22 3.77 -8.27
N LEU A 101 -4.14 4.12 -6.99
CA LEU A 101 -3.41 3.31 -6.00
C LEU A 101 -4.14 2.00 -5.74
N ILE A 102 -5.46 2.02 -5.63
CA ILE A 102 -6.23 0.78 -5.53
C ILE A 102 -6.17 -0.03 -6.81
N GLN A 103 -6.21 0.58 -8.00
CA GLN A 103 -6.02 -0.14 -9.27
C GLN A 103 -4.69 -0.89 -9.29
N LEU A 104 -3.59 -0.24 -8.88
CA LEU A 104 -2.28 -0.87 -8.78
C LEU A 104 -2.26 -1.99 -7.73
N ALA A 105 -2.82 -1.76 -6.54
CA ALA A 105 -2.85 -2.74 -5.47
C ALA A 105 -3.65 -4.00 -5.86
N VAL A 106 -4.82 -3.82 -6.47
CA VAL A 106 -5.66 -4.92 -6.98
C VAL A 106 -4.97 -5.63 -8.14
N ALA A 107 -4.35 -4.90 -9.07
CA ALA A 107 -3.60 -5.51 -10.17
C ALA A 107 -2.47 -6.39 -9.63
N VAL A 108 -1.70 -5.91 -8.65
CA VAL A 108 -0.64 -6.70 -8.01
C VAL A 108 -1.21 -7.93 -7.30
N LEU A 109 -2.27 -7.79 -6.51
CA LEU A 109 -2.94 -8.90 -5.84
C LEU A 109 -3.34 -10.01 -6.82
N VAL A 110 -4.02 -9.63 -7.91
CA VAL A 110 -4.51 -10.57 -8.93
C VAL A 110 -3.36 -11.17 -9.75
N LEU A 111 -2.38 -10.37 -10.18
CA LEU A 111 -1.26 -10.86 -10.98
C LEU A 111 -0.37 -11.82 -10.19
N MET A 112 -0.05 -11.48 -8.95
CA MET A 112 0.74 -12.36 -8.07
C MET A 112 -0.03 -13.62 -7.69
N GLY A 113 -1.34 -13.49 -7.43
CA GLY A 113 -2.23 -14.63 -7.24
C GLY A 113 -2.34 -15.52 -8.47
N THR A 114 -2.30 -14.95 -9.67
CA THR A 114 -2.29 -15.71 -10.93
C THR A 114 -1.00 -16.51 -11.09
N VAL A 115 0.16 -15.93 -10.76
CA VAL A 115 1.43 -16.68 -10.76
C VAL A 115 1.35 -17.88 -9.82
N GLY A 116 0.78 -17.70 -8.63
CA GLY A 116 0.58 -18.77 -7.66
C GLY A 116 -0.44 -19.82 -8.10
N PHE A 117 -1.55 -19.36 -8.70
CA PHE A 117 -2.60 -20.22 -9.25
C PHE A 117 -2.07 -21.12 -10.36
N ILE A 118 -1.26 -20.58 -11.29
CA ILE A 118 -0.64 -21.37 -12.35
C ILE A 118 0.27 -22.44 -11.74
N ASP A 119 1.03 -22.11 -10.71
CA ASP A 119 1.89 -23.07 -10.02
C ASP A 119 1.09 -24.21 -9.39
N ASP A 120 0.10 -23.88 -8.56
CA ASP A 120 -0.74 -24.85 -7.89
C ASP A 120 -1.54 -25.70 -8.88
N PHE A 121 -2.09 -25.09 -9.93
CA PHE A 121 -2.84 -25.79 -10.97
C PHE A 121 -1.97 -26.79 -11.74
N ILE A 122 -0.71 -26.44 -12.01
CA ILE A 122 0.25 -27.36 -12.64
C ILE A 122 0.58 -28.53 -11.70
N LYS A 123 0.80 -28.27 -10.40
CA LYS A 123 1.00 -29.32 -9.38
C LYS A 123 -0.16 -30.32 -9.37
N LEU A 124 -1.40 -29.80 -9.40
CA LEU A 124 -2.61 -30.62 -9.45
C LEU A 124 -2.70 -31.45 -10.74
N ARG A 125 -2.52 -30.82 -11.90
CA ARG A 125 -2.65 -31.50 -13.20
C ARG A 125 -1.60 -32.59 -13.41
N ARG A 126 -0.37 -32.38 -12.92
CA ARG A 126 0.74 -33.33 -13.07
C ARG A 126 0.73 -34.45 -12.04
N LYS A 127 -0.09 -34.36 -10.98
CA LYS A 127 -0.06 -35.27 -9.82
C LYS A 127 1.35 -35.44 -9.24
N HIS A 128 2.14 -34.36 -9.29
CA HIS A 128 3.51 -34.31 -8.79
C HIS A 128 3.68 -33.03 -7.98
N ASN A 129 4.58 -33.05 -6.99
CA ASN A 129 4.87 -31.88 -6.16
C ASN A 129 5.62 -30.77 -6.92
N ASP A 130 6.11 -31.07 -8.12
CA ASP A 130 6.79 -30.11 -8.99
C ASP A 130 5.79 -29.26 -9.79
N GLY A 131 5.63 -28.01 -9.35
CA GLY A 131 4.86 -26.98 -10.04
C GLY A 131 5.60 -26.35 -11.20
N LEU A 132 5.53 -25.01 -11.29
CA LEU A 132 6.44 -24.24 -12.14
C LEU A 132 7.88 -24.49 -11.70
N SER A 133 8.81 -24.38 -12.65
CA SER A 133 10.21 -24.31 -12.28
C SER A 133 10.42 -23.07 -11.41
N ALA A 134 11.33 -23.15 -10.42
CA ALA A 134 11.65 -22.01 -9.56
C ALA A 134 12.02 -20.76 -10.38
N ARG A 135 12.65 -20.93 -11.55
CA ARG A 135 12.96 -19.85 -12.50
C ARG A 135 11.69 -19.23 -13.09
N ALA A 136 10.74 -20.02 -13.58
CA ALA A 136 9.51 -19.50 -14.18
C ALA A 136 8.62 -18.77 -13.15
N LYS A 137 8.49 -19.33 -11.94
CA LYS A 137 7.79 -18.67 -10.82
C LYS A 137 8.44 -17.32 -10.49
N LEU A 138 9.78 -17.30 -10.38
CA LEU A 138 10.53 -16.06 -10.14
C LEU A 138 10.41 -15.05 -11.28
N THR A 139 10.42 -15.49 -12.54
CA THR A 139 10.23 -14.62 -13.72
C THR A 139 8.88 -13.92 -13.66
N GLY A 140 7.80 -14.62 -13.30
CA GLY A 140 6.48 -14.01 -13.14
C GLY A 140 6.47 -12.90 -12.08
N GLN A 141 7.09 -13.15 -10.92
CA GLN A 141 7.19 -12.15 -9.84
C GLN A 141 8.06 -10.94 -10.25
N ILE A 142 9.19 -11.18 -10.93
CA ILE A 142 10.07 -10.13 -11.45
C ILE A 142 9.33 -9.29 -12.48
N LEU A 143 8.53 -9.90 -13.37
CA LEU A 143 7.76 -9.18 -14.36
C LEU A 143 6.74 -8.25 -13.71
N VAL A 144 5.97 -8.73 -12.73
CA VAL A 144 5.01 -7.91 -11.98
C VAL A 144 5.72 -6.75 -11.27
N GLY A 145 6.82 -7.03 -10.56
CA GLY A 145 7.62 -6.00 -9.90
C GLY A 145 8.22 -4.97 -10.87
N THR A 146 8.68 -5.41 -12.04
CA THR A 146 9.24 -4.53 -13.07
C THR A 146 8.16 -3.63 -13.66
N CYS A 147 6.99 -4.17 -13.99
CA CYS A 147 5.84 -3.40 -14.47
C CYS A 147 5.41 -2.34 -13.44
N LEU A 148 5.28 -2.73 -12.17
CA LEU A 148 4.97 -1.79 -11.09
C LEU A 148 6.05 -0.71 -10.97
N GLY A 149 7.32 -1.09 -10.85
CA GLY A 149 8.44 -0.15 -10.72
C GLY A 149 8.53 0.84 -11.88
N LEU A 150 8.41 0.36 -13.12
CA LEU A 150 8.38 1.23 -14.31
C LEU A 150 7.18 2.18 -14.28
N PHE A 151 6.00 1.69 -13.92
CA PHE A 151 4.82 2.54 -13.78
C PHE A 151 5.08 3.65 -12.75
N LEU A 152 5.66 3.33 -11.59
CA LEU A 152 5.90 4.29 -10.52
C LEU A 152 6.96 5.35 -10.89
N VAL A 153 7.99 4.96 -11.64
CA VAL A 153 8.98 5.92 -12.17
C VAL A 153 8.36 6.84 -13.21
N LEU A 154 7.53 6.31 -14.11
CA LEU A 154 6.90 7.08 -15.20
C LEU A 154 5.67 7.89 -14.73
N LYS A 155 5.01 7.46 -13.65
CA LYS A 155 3.78 8.04 -13.08
C LYS A 155 3.89 8.10 -11.53
N PRO A 156 4.71 9.02 -10.99
CA PRO A 156 4.91 9.21 -9.55
C PRO A 156 3.64 9.19 -8.70
N ILE A 157 3.65 8.48 -7.57
CA ILE A 157 2.53 8.47 -6.60
C ILE A 157 2.45 9.80 -5.87
N THR A 158 3.56 10.19 -5.27
CA THR A 158 3.72 11.45 -4.56
C THR A 158 4.12 12.52 -5.58
N TYR A 159 3.14 13.30 -6.03
CA TYR A 159 3.47 14.62 -6.52
C TYR A 159 3.70 15.47 -5.28
N GLY A 160 4.81 16.21 -5.22
CA GLY A 160 4.88 17.28 -4.25
C GLY A 160 3.61 18.12 -4.36
N ALA A 161 2.97 18.42 -3.22
CA ALA A 161 1.54 18.76 -3.13
C ALA A 161 1.07 19.59 -4.34
N SER A 162 0.16 19.02 -5.14
CA SER A 162 -0.38 19.71 -6.33
C SER A 162 -1.52 20.67 -6.00
N TYR A 163 -1.87 20.75 -4.71
CA TYR A 163 -2.92 21.56 -4.15
C TYR A 163 -2.48 22.09 -2.78
N VAL A 164 -3.08 23.19 -2.35
CA VAL A 164 -2.94 23.80 -1.03
C VAL A 164 -4.17 23.42 -0.22
N THR A 165 -3.94 23.06 1.03
CA THR A 165 -4.97 22.76 2.03
C THR A 165 -5.02 23.84 3.09
N GLU A 166 -6.11 23.87 3.86
CA GLU A 166 -6.30 24.86 4.93
C GLU A 166 -5.16 24.85 5.96
N ARG A 167 -4.56 23.68 6.19
CA ARG A 167 -3.47 23.47 7.14
C ARG A 167 -2.11 23.96 6.64
N GLU A 168 -1.97 24.16 5.34
CA GLU A 168 -0.76 24.69 4.72
C GLU A 168 -0.75 26.22 4.70
N ILE A 169 -1.87 26.89 5.02
CA ILE A 169 -1.89 28.33 5.25
C ILE A 169 -1.51 28.58 6.72
N LEU A 170 -0.35 29.21 6.92
CA LEU A 170 0.24 29.50 8.23
C LEU A 170 -0.40 30.71 8.91
N ASP A 171 -0.83 31.69 8.10
CA ASP A 171 -1.48 32.92 8.54
C ASP A 171 -2.49 33.37 7.48
N TRP A 172 -3.77 33.16 7.78
CA TRP A 172 -4.89 33.48 6.90
C TRP A 172 -5.05 34.97 6.66
N GLN A 173 -4.91 35.79 7.70
CA GLN A 173 -5.15 37.23 7.60
C GLN A 173 -4.07 37.91 6.75
N GLY A 174 -2.80 37.56 6.99
CA GLY A 174 -1.69 38.01 6.18
C GLY A 174 -1.80 37.52 4.73
N PHE A 175 -2.28 36.29 4.54
CA PHE A 175 -2.47 35.71 3.22
C PHE A 175 -3.54 36.43 2.39
N TYR A 176 -4.71 36.75 2.97
CA TYR A 176 -5.75 37.53 2.29
C TYR A 176 -5.24 38.90 1.87
N THR A 177 -4.58 39.62 2.79
CA THR A 177 -4.01 40.95 2.51
C THR A 177 -3.01 40.90 1.36
N ALA A 178 -2.21 39.83 1.27
CA ALA A 178 -1.23 39.66 0.22
C ALA A 178 -1.85 39.31 -1.15
N LEU A 179 -3.03 38.67 -1.18
CA LEU A 179 -3.79 38.37 -2.39
C LEU A 179 -4.46 39.61 -3.00
N GLU A 180 -4.75 40.63 -2.19
CA GLU A 180 -5.37 41.89 -2.62
C GLU A 180 -4.41 42.90 -3.26
N ALA A 181 -3.11 42.61 -3.26
CA ALA A 181 -2.12 43.49 -3.84
C ALA A 181 -2.42 43.77 -5.33
N PRO A 182 -2.12 44.99 -5.84
CA PRO A 182 -2.40 45.35 -7.22
C PRO A 182 -1.84 44.34 -8.23
N GLU A 183 -2.58 44.08 -9.32
CA GLU A 183 -2.14 43.11 -10.34
C GLU A 183 -0.74 43.45 -10.85
N GLY A 184 0.14 42.45 -10.91
CA GLY A 184 1.52 42.62 -11.38
C GLY A 184 2.46 43.31 -10.38
N SER A 185 2.01 43.65 -9.16
CA SER A 185 2.89 44.23 -8.14
C SER A 185 3.69 43.17 -7.36
N THR A 186 3.13 41.98 -7.15
CA THR A 186 3.77 40.88 -6.44
C THR A 186 3.60 39.55 -7.18
N PRO A 187 4.50 38.57 -6.97
CA PRO A 187 4.31 37.21 -7.46
C PRO A 187 2.99 36.56 -7.03
N LEU A 188 2.53 36.86 -5.81
CA LEU A 188 1.28 36.29 -5.28
C LEU A 188 0.03 36.88 -5.95
N ALA A 189 0.04 38.17 -6.30
CA ALA A 189 -1.05 38.84 -7.01
C ALA A 189 -1.32 38.27 -8.41
N GLN A 190 -0.36 37.54 -8.99
CA GLN A 190 -0.60 36.81 -10.25
C GLN A 190 -1.56 35.63 -10.07
N PHE A 191 -1.63 35.04 -8.88
CA PHE A 191 -2.61 34.00 -8.59
C PHE A 191 -4.01 34.60 -8.43
N SER A 192 -4.14 35.70 -7.68
CA SER A 192 -5.44 36.34 -7.45
C SER A 192 -6.05 36.96 -8.70
N LYS A 193 -5.24 37.29 -9.72
CA LYS A 193 -5.75 37.69 -11.05
C LYS A 193 -6.73 36.68 -11.63
N LEU A 194 -6.48 35.39 -11.42
CA LEU A 194 -7.28 34.28 -11.97
C LEU A 194 -8.55 33.99 -11.15
N PHE A 195 -8.74 34.62 -9.99
CA PHE A 195 -9.92 34.41 -9.16
C PHE A 195 -11.15 35.09 -9.78
N THR A 196 -12.32 34.51 -9.51
CA THR A 196 -13.61 35.13 -9.84
C THR A 196 -13.81 36.48 -9.15
N ASP A 197 -14.58 37.37 -9.79
CA ASP A 197 -14.88 38.69 -9.25
C ASP A 197 -15.66 38.63 -7.93
N ASP A 198 -16.50 37.60 -7.77
CA ASP A 198 -17.25 37.31 -6.54
C ASP A 198 -16.32 37.04 -5.34
N LEU A 199 -15.29 36.20 -5.53
CA LEU A 199 -14.29 35.97 -4.50
C LEU A 199 -13.48 37.22 -4.21
N LYS A 200 -13.09 38.00 -5.22
CA LYS A 200 -12.36 39.26 -5.03
C LYS A 200 -13.16 40.27 -4.22
N GLN A 201 -14.48 40.33 -4.41
CA GLN A 201 -15.36 41.15 -3.59
C GLN A 201 -15.44 40.61 -2.15
N THR A 202 -15.61 39.30 -2.00
CA THR A 202 -15.71 38.66 -0.68
C THR A 202 -14.42 38.81 0.14
N LEU A 203 -13.24 38.78 -0.49
CA LEU A 203 -11.96 39.04 0.17
C LEU A 203 -11.89 40.45 0.78
N ARG A 204 -12.45 41.46 0.09
CA ARG A 204 -12.45 42.87 0.53
C ARG A 204 -13.44 43.15 1.65
N GLU A 205 -14.53 42.41 1.69
CA GLU A 205 -15.66 42.64 2.59
C GLU A 205 -15.68 41.66 3.78
N GLY A 206 -15.00 40.53 3.66
CA GLY A 206 -15.13 39.37 4.53
C GLY A 206 -14.14 39.32 5.70
N ASN A 207 -14.61 38.83 6.84
CA ASN A 207 -13.75 38.32 7.90
C ASN A 207 -13.34 36.87 7.60
N ASP A 208 -12.25 36.41 8.22
CA ASP A 208 -11.80 35.03 8.12
C ASP A 208 -12.87 34.03 8.60
N THR A 209 -13.52 33.36 7.64
CA THR A 209 -14.62 32.41 7.87
C THR A 209 -14.30 31.07 7.18
N PRO A 210 -14.77 29.93 7.70
CA PRO A 210 -14.54 28.63 7.07
C PRO A 210 -15.00 28.59 5.60
N GLU A 211 -16.11 29.26 5.27
CA GLU A 211 -16.64 29.34 3.91
C GLU A 211 -15.70 30.10 2.98
N LEU A 212 -15.18 31.27 3.41
CA LEU A 212 -14.20 32.04 2.66
C LEU A 212 -12.91 31.25 2.44
N ARG A 213 -12.41 30.55 3.47
CA ARG A 213 -11.22 29.70 3.37
C ARG A 213 -11.36 28.63 2.28
N VAL A 214 -12.52 27.95 2.23
CA VAL A 214 -12.80 26.94 1.20
C VAL A 214 -12.80 27.56 -0.19
N GLN A 215 -13.49 28.69 -0.39
CA GLN A 215 -13.54 29.37 -1.68
C GLN A 215 -12.15 29.82 -2.16
N VAL A 216 -11.35 30.40 -1.27
CA VAL A 216 -9.97 30.82 -1.58
C VAL A 216 -9.10 29.62 -1.96
N LEU A 217 -9.18 28.51 -1.22
CA LEU A 217 -8.40 27.31 -1.53
C LEU A 217 -8.80 26.70 -2.87
N ASP A 218 -10.09 26.63 -3.17
CA ASP A 218 -10.56 26.10 -4.45
C ASP A 218 -10.04 26.93 -5.63
N GLU A 219 -10.14 28.25 -5.54
CA GLU A 219 -9.66 29.16 -6.58
C GLU A 219 -8.13 29.12 -6.76
N ILE A 220 -7.37 29.01 -5.66
CA ILE A 220 -5.92 28.77 -5.71
C ILE A 220 -5.61 27.44 -6.39
N ASN A 221 -6.32 26.38 -6.02
CA ASN A 221 -6.12 25.03 -6.53
C ASN A 221 -6.51 24.89 -8.01
N VAL A 222 -7.51 25.65 -8.45
CA VAL A 222 -7.87 25.80 -9.87
C VAL A 222 -6.80 26.59 -10.61
N SER A 223 -6.37 27.72 -10.06
CA SER A 223 -5.36 28.61 -10.64
C SER A 223 -4.05 27.88 -10.91
N MET A 224 -3.62 26.97 -10.04
CA MET A 224 -2.41 26.15 -10.25
C MET A 224 -2.39 25.33 -11.55
N LYS A 225 -3.53 25.13 -12.21
CA LYS A 225 -3.62 24.45 -13.52
C LYS A 225 -3.34 25.39 -14.70
N SER A 226 -3.29 26.71 -14.46
CA SER A 226 -3.12 27.75 -15.48
C SER A 226 -1.73 27.76 -16.11
N ARG A 227 -1.64 28.30 -17.33
CA ARG A 227 -0.39 28.52 -18.06
C ARG A 227 0.20 29.91 -17.85
N GLU A 228 -0.55 30.80 -17.22
CA GLU A 228 -0.28 32.25 -17.23
C GLU A 228 0.30 32.77 -15.90
N ILE A 229 0.66 31.88 -14.96
CA ILE A 229 1.14 32.28 -13.62
C ILE A 229 2.60 32.79 -13.66
N TYR A 230 3.45 32.19 -14.49
CA TYR A 230 4.87 32.50 -14.47
C TYR A 230 5.23 33.73 -15.32
N HIS A 231 5.71 34.79 -14.66
CA HIS A 231 6.22 36.00 -15.28
C HIS A 231 7.61 36.36 -14.74
N ALA A 232 8.67 36.09 -15.51
CA ALA A 232 10.07 36.20 -15.06
C ALA A 232 10.43 37.54 -14.36
N GLY A 233 9.82 38.65 -14.77
CA GLY A 233 10.09 39.99 -14.21
C GLY A 233 9.64 40.17 -12.75
N LEU A 234 8.72 39.34 -12.24
CA LEU A 234 8.16 39.47 -10.89
C LEU A 234 8.96 38.74 -9.81
N TRP A 235 9.84 37.82 -10.21
CA TRP A 235 10.53 36.89 -9.28
C TRP A 235 11.97 37.32 -8.95
N GLN A 236 12.32 38.57 -9.22
CA GLN A 236 13.64 39.12 -8.87
C GLN A 236 13.76 39.22 -7.33
N GLY A 237 14.54 38.32 -6.72
CA GLY A 237 14.79 38.30 -5.27
C GLY A 237 13.96 37.29 -4.47
N ALA A 238 13.08 36.50 -5.11
CA ALA A 238 12.39 35.41 -4.44
C ALA A 238 13.33 34.23 -4.14
N ILE A 239 13.11 33.51 -3.04
CA ILE A 239 13.82 32.26 -2.76
C ILE A 239 13.22 31.20 -3.68
N ILE A 240 14.01 30.76 -4.67
CA ILE A 240 13.60 29.76 -5.66
C ILE A 240 14.19 28.39 -5.26
N PRO A 241 13.37 27.39 -4.93
CA PRO A 241 13.83 26.03 -4.67
C PRO A 241 14.55 25.43 -5.89
N ALA A 242 15.54 24.56 -5.66
CA ALA A 242 16.28 23.90 -6.74
C ALA A 242 15.38 23.15 -7.75
N GLU A 243 14.27 22.58 -7.26
CA GLU A 243 13.25 21.93 -8.10
C GLU A 243 12.55 22.93 -9.04
N LEU A 244 12.22 24.12 -8.54
CA LEU A 244 11.60 25.18 -9.34
C LEU A 244 12.55 25.70 -10.42
N THR A 245 13.83 25.91 -10.08
CA THR A 245 14.85 26.32 -11.05
C THR A 245 14.97 25.33 -12.21
N ARG A 246 14.94 24.02 -11.91
CA ARG A 246 14.97 22.97 -12.94
C ARG A 246 13.73 23.01 -13.84
N LEU A 247 12.54 23.10 -13.25
CA LEU A 247 11.28 23.14 -14.01
C LEU A 247 11.19 24.38 -14.91
N LEU A 248 11.72 25.52 -14.45
CA LEU A 248 11.81 26.73 -15.26
C LEU A 248 12.81 26.57 -16.42
N GLY A 249 13.94 25.90 -16.18
CA GLY A 249 14.96 25.61 -17.20
C GLY A 249 14.51 24.61 -18.27
N ASP A 250 13.69 23.61 -17.91
CA ASP A 250 13.14 22.59 -18.82
C ASP A 250 12.06 23.12 -19.79
N GLY A 251 11.91 24.46 -19.90
CA GLY A 251 11.10 25.11 -20.93
C GLY A 251 9.66 25.38 -20.55
N GLY A 252 9.36 25.68 -19.28
CA GLY A 252 8.12 26.26 -18.73
C GLY A 252 6.82 25.98 -19.50
N PRO A 253 6.53 26.70 -20.61
CA PRO A 253 5.37 26.43 -21.48
C PRO A 253 5.21 25.00 -22.00
N GLN A 254 6.32 24.29 -22.25
CA GLN A 254 6.38 22.93 -22.81
C GLN A 254 6.24 21.83 -21.75
N LEU A 255 6.15 22.20 -20.47
CA LEU A 255 5.99 21.25 -19.37
C LEU A 255 4.68 20.45 -19.52
N SER A 256 4.75 19.16 -19.17
CA SER A 256 3.55 18.34 -18.99
C SER A 256 2.57 19.03 -18.04
N ARG A 257 1.26 18.77 -18.17
CA ARG A 257 0.22 19.35 -17.27
C ARG A 257 0.60 19.21 -15.79
N ARG A 258 1.24 18.09 -15.42
CA ARG A 258 1.68 17.75 -14.07
C ARG A 258 2.87 18.58 -13.61
N ALA A 259 3.91 18.67 -14.44
CA ALA A 259 5.09 19.47 -14.15
C ALA A 259 4.75 20.97 -14.03
N ARG A 260 3.76 21.44 -14.79
CA ARG A 260 3.23 22.80 -14.69
C ARG A 260 2.53 23.06 -13.35
N ILE A 261 1.67 22.15 -12.90
CA ILE A 261 1.00 22.28 -11.59
C ILE A 261 2.03 22.30 -10.47
N ARG A 262 3.05 21.43 -10.53
CA ARG A 262 4.15 21.41 -9.56
C ARG A 262 4.94 22.73 -9.57
N MET A 263 5.28 23.22 -10.77
CA MET A 263 5.94 24.52 -10.94
C MET A 263 5.09 25.63 -10.32
N ASN A 264 3.78 25.67 -10.60
CA ASN A 264 2.88 26.68 -10.05
C ASN A 264 2.71 26.59 -8.53
N ARG A 265 2.70 25.38 -7.95
CA ARG A 265 2.73 25.22 -6.48
C ARG A 265 4.03 25.80 -5.89
N LEU A 266 5.17 25.47 -6.48
CA LEU A 266 6.47 25.98 -6.01
C LEU A 266 6.58 27.50 -6.18
N LEU A 267 6.03 28.04 -7.27
CA LEU A 267 5.90 29.48 -7.45
C LEU A 267 5.04 30.08 -6.33
N LEU A 268 3.89 29.50 -6.02
CA LEU A 268 3.03 29.97 -4.94
C LEU A 268 3.74 29.99 -3.58
N GLU A 269 4.54 28.96 -3.26
CA GLU A 269 5.37 28.91 -2.05
C GLU A 269 6.46 29.98 -2.04
N SER A 270 7.15 30.15 -3.16
CA SER A 270 8.16 31.19 -3.33
C SER A 270 7.57 32.60 -3.27
N ALA A 271 6.30 32.77 -3.65
CA ALA A 271 5.59 34.05 -3.61
C ALA A 271 5.14 34.43 -2.20
N ALA A 272 4.84 33.44 -1.37
CA ALA A 272 4.26 33.63 -0.05
C ALA A 272 4.90 32.72 1.02
N PRO A 273 6.24 32.71 1.18
CA PRO A 273 6.92 31.75 2.05
C PRO A 273 6.58 31.93 3.53
N THR A 274 6.10 33.11 3.93
CA THR A 274 5.63 33.41 5.29
C THR A 274 4.22 32.89 5.55
N TYR A 275 3.40 32.79 4.50
CA TYR A 275 1.96 32.49 4.62
C TYR A 275 1.63 31.06 4.21
N ILE A 276 2.49 30.42 3.42
CA ILE A 276 2.26 29.10 2.85
C ILE A 276 3.38 28.16 3.27
N ALA A 277 2.99 27.04 3.86
CA ALA A 277 3.90 25.95 4.19
C ALA A 277 4.53 25.37 2.91
N PRO A 278 5.84 25.07 2.93
CA PRO A 278 6.52 24.45 1.80
C PRO A 278 5.92 23.06 1.53
N SER A 279 5.68 22.74 0.27
CA SER A 279 5.18 21.42 -0.08
C SER A 279 6.29 20.38 -0.12
N ILE A 280 5.91 19.15 0.19
CA ILE A 280 6.82 18.01 0.18
C ILE A 280 7.43 17.84 -1.22
N THR A 281 8.70 17.50 -1.29
CA THR A 281 9.42 17.28 -2.56
C THR A 281 8.84 16.09 -3.33
N ASP A 282 9.04 16.02 -4.65
CA ASP A 282 8.80 14.77 -5.39
C ASP A 282 9.56 13.59 -4.75
N LEU A 283 8.82 12.63 -4.21
CA LEU A 283 9.32 11.41 -3.58
C LEU A 283 9.25 10.19 -4.50
N SER A 284 8.91 10.37 -5.79
CA SER A 284 8.69 9.29 -6.77
C SER A 284 9.69 8.14 -6.65
N THR A 285 10.98 8.45 -6.78
CA THR A 285 12.10 7.51 -6.70
C THR A 285 12.92 7.66 -5.43
N LYS A 286 12.41 8.41 -4.45
CA LYS A 286 13.08 8.63 -3.18
C LYS A 286 12.59 7.64 -2.14
N VAL A 287 13.51 7.03 -1.41
CA VAL A 287 13.23 6.12 -0.31
C VAL A 287 13.55 6.84 0.99
N ALA A 288 12.55 6.93 1.86
CA ALA A 288 12.69 7.59 3.15
C ALA A 288 13.42 6.66 4.14
N ILE A 289 14.49 7.13 4.77
CA ILE A 289 15.22 6.32 5.76
C ILE A 289 14.47 6.34 7.10
N PRO A 290 14.12 5.19 7.71
CA PRO A 290 13.50 5.15 9.03
C PRO A 290 14.42 5.78 10.09
N GLY A 291 13.85 6.51 11.05
CA GLY A 291 14.59 7.15 12.15
C GLY A 291 15.26 8.49 11.81
N PHE A 292 15.10 9.01 10.60
CA PHE A 292 15.55 10.33 10.19
C PHE A 292 14.38 11.10 9.54
N LYS A 293 14.17 12.37 9.91
CA LYS A 293 13.06 13.22 9.40
C LYS A 293 13.16 13.51 7.91
N ASP A 294 14.33 13.99 7.48
CA ASP A 294 14.51 14.58 6.14
C ASP A 294 15.54 13.83 5.29
N LEU A 295 15.88 12.60 5.68
CA LEU A 295 16.84 11.79 4.93
C LEU A 295 16.13 10.92 3.90
N PHE A 296 16.27 11.33 2.64
CA PHE A 296 15.74 10.62 1.49
C PHE A 296 16.86 10.20 0.54
N VAL A 297 16.89 8.93 0.17
CA VAL A 297 17.82 8.41 -0.84
C VAL A 297 17.12 8.36 -2.18
N ASN A 298 17.59 9.14 -3.15
CA ASN A 298 17.06 9.11 -4.51
C ASN A 298 17.69 7.96 -5.31
N LEU A 299 16.89 6.98 -5.69
CA LEU A 299 17.33 5.82 -6.47
C LEU A 299 17.22 6.05 -7.99
N GLY A 300 16.45 7.05 -8.44
CA GLY A 300 16.14 7.22 -9.87
C GLY A 300 15.65 5.91 -10.51
N TRP A 301 16.29 5.48 -11.60
CA TRP A 301 15.98 4.21 -12.27
C TRP A 301 16.27 2.95 -11.43
N LEU A 302 17.16 3.04 -10.42
CA LEU A 302 17.39 1.94 -9.48
C LEU A 302 16.18 1.68 -8.57
N TYR A 303 15.17 2.54 -8.60
CA TYR A 303 13.90 2.29 -7.92
C TYR A 303 13.16 1.08 -8.51
N VAL A 304 13.31 0.79 -9.81
CA VAL A 304 12.70 -0.38 -10.45
C VAL A 304 13.22 -1.71 -9.88
N PRO A 305 14.54 -1.99 -9.88
CA PRO A 305 15.05 -3.22 -9.26
C PRO A 305 14.80 -3.25 -7.74
N PHE A 306 14.71 -2.10 -7.06
CA PHE A 306 14.32 -2.04 -5.66
C PHE A 306 12.86 -2.50 -5.43
N VAL A 307 11.92 -2.04 -6.26
CA VAL A 307 10.53 -2.53 -6.24
C VAL A 307 10.48 -4.03 -6.54
N VAL A 308 11.22 -4.51 -7.53
CA VAL A 308 11.32 -5.95 -7.83
C VAL A 308 11.80 -6.73 -6.60
N LEU A 309 12.84 -6.25 -5.92
CA LEU A 309 13.37 -6.87 -4.71
C LEU A 309 12.31 -6.99 -3.62
N ILE A 310 11.54 -5.92 -3.37
CA ILE A 310 10.45 -5.91 -2.37
C ILE A 310 9.36 -6.91 -2.76
N MET A 311 8.92 -6.88 -4.02
CA MET A 311 7.83 -7.73 -4.50
C MET A 311 8.21 -9.21 -4.43
N VAL A 312 9.38 -9.57 -4.94
CA VAL A 312 9.90 -10.95 -4.91
C VAL A 312 10.18 -11.38 -3.46
N GLY A 313 10.85 -10.54 -2.68
CA GLY A 313 11.23 -10.85 -1.31
C GLY A 313 10.02 -11.14 -0.42
N THR A 314 9.03 -10.25 -0.44
CA THR A 314 7.83 -10.37 0.41
C THR A 314 6.96 -11.57 0.00
N SER A 315 6.77 -11.77 -1.31
CA SER A 315 5.96 -12.89 -1.81
C SER A 315 6.55 -14.25 -1.48
N ASN A 316 7.87 -14.41 -1.59
CA ASN A 316 8.53 -15.65 -1.20
C ASN A 316 8.60 -15.79 0.33
N ALA A 317 8.75 -14.72 1.09
CA ALA A 317 8.76 -14.78 2.55
C ALA A 317 7.40 -15.26 3.11
N VAL A 318 6.29 -14.76 2.57
CA VAL A 318 4.95 -15.25 2.93
C VAL A 318 4.75 -16.70 2.48
N ASN A 319 5.19 -17.06 1.27
CA ASN A 319 5.13 -18.44 0.77
C ASN A 319 5.93 -19.43 1.62
N LEU A 320 7.11 -19.06 2.11
CA LEU A 320 7.90 -19.87 3.04
C LEU A 320 7.23 -20.02 4.41
N THR A 321 6.37 -19.10 4.80
CA THR A 321 5.67 -19.11 6.10
C THR A 321 4.37 -19.92 6.05
N ASP A 322 3.86 -20.24 4.86
CA ASP A 322 2.64 -21.03 4.63
C ASP A 322 2.89 -22.54 4.77
N GLY A 323 3.50 -22.94 5.91
CA GLY A 323 3.83 -24.32 6.24
C GLY A 323 2.94 -24.94 7.33
N LEU A 324 2.24 -24.11 8.11
CA LEU A 324 1.33 -24.52 9.19
C LEU A 324 -0.04 -23.87 9.06
N ASP A 325 -1.04 -24.56 9.58
CA ASP A 325 -2.45 -24.17 9.61
C ASP A 325 -2.59 -22.81 10.31
N GLY A 326 -3.13 -21.82 9.58
CA GLY A 326 -3.34 -20.46 10.05
C GLY A 326 -2.09 -19.59 10.19
N LEU A 327 -0.88 -20.13 10.04
CA LEU A 327 0.36 -19.38 10.30
C LEU A 327 0.52 -18.19 9.35
N ALA A 328 0.62 -18.44 8.04
CA ALA A 328 0.77 -17.36 7.06
C ALA A 328 -0.44 -16.42 7.03
N ALA A 329 -1.66 -16.95 7.02
CA ALA A 329 -2.88 -16.14 6.97
C ALA A 329 -2.99 -15.19 8.18
N GLY A 330 -2.78 -15.69 9.40
CA GLY A 330 -2.89 -14.88 10.62
C GLY A 330 -1.79 -13.84 10.73
N SER A 331 -0.54 -14.21 10.41
CA SER A 331 0.56 -13.26 10.38
C SER A 331 0.36 -12.19 9.28
N SER A 332 -0.24 -12.55 8.14
CA SER A 332 -0.58 -11.59 7.09
C SER A 332 -1.67 -10.63 7.53
N VAL A 333 -2.73 -11.11 8.20
CA VAL A 333 -3.79 -10.25 8.77
C VAL A 333 -3.18 -9.21 9.72
N VAL A 334 -2.26 -9.60 10.59
CA VAL A 334 -1.58 -8.66 11.50
C VAL A 334 -0.78 -7.61 10.72
N ALA A 335 -0.01 -8.02 9.71
CA ALA A 335 0.77 -7.11 8.86
C ALA A 335 -0.13 -6.14 8.05
N PHE A 336 -1.25 -6.63 7.49
CA PHE A 336 -2.26 -5.79 6.84
C PHE A 336 -2.89 -4.82 7.84
N GLY A 337 -3.07 -5.20 9.10
CA GLY A 337 -3.56 -4.31 10.15
C GLY A 337 -2.66 -3.08 10.31
N ALA A 338 -1.35 -3.30 10.42
CA ALA A 338 -0.37 -2.23 10.51
C ALA A 338 -0.36 -1.35 9.25
N PHE A 339 -0.33 -1.94 8.05
CA PHE A 339 -0.32 -1.17 6.80
C PHE A 339 -1.65 -0.47 6.51
N THR A 340 -2.78 -1.00 6.96
CA THR A 340 -4.10 -0.35 6.87
C THR A 340 -4.15 0.88 7.76
N ALA A 341 -3.67 0.76 9.00
CA ALA A 341 -3.54 1.88 9.92
C ALA A 341 -2.58 2.94 9.37
N LEU A 342 -1.44 2.52 8.83
CA LEU A 342 -0.49 3.41 8.19
C LEU A 342 -1.09 4.12 6.96
N ALA A 343 -1.78 3.41 6.07
CA ALA A 343 -2.46 3.98 4.91
C ALA A 343 -3.45 5.06 5.34
N TYR A 344 -4.20 4.81 6.42
CA TYR A 344 -5.13 5.79 6.99
C TYR A 344 -4.39 7.02 7.53
N ILE A 345 -3.31 6.82 8.30
CA ILE A 345 -2.47 7.89 8.84
C ILE A 345 -1.88 8.77 7.72
N VAL A 346 -1.27 8.17 6.70
CA VAL A 346 -0.63 8.94 5.61
C VAL A 346 -1.65 9.62 4.71
N SER A 347 -2.89 9.11 4.63
CA SER A 347 -3.98 9.74 3.87
C SER A 347 -4.57 10.99 4.54
N ARG A 348 -4.23 11.24 5.80
CA ARG A 348 -4.79 12.33 6.60
C ARG A 348 -3.74 13.38 6.90
N SER A 349 -3.99 14.62 6.46
CA SER A 349 -3.01 15.71 6.57
C SER A 349 -2.66 16.10 8.03
N ASP A 350 -3.53 15.84 9.00
CA ASP A 350 -3.33 16.15 10.43
C ASP A 350 -2.38 15.13 11.04
N TRP A 351 -2.69 13.85 10.83
CA TRP A 351 -1.89 12.75 11.33
C TRP A 351 -0.52 12.69 10.66
N SER A 352 -0.46 12.92 9.34
CA SER A 352 0.79 12.94 8.62
C SER A 352 1.71 14.06 9.10
N SER A 353 1.15 15.25 9.36
CA SER A 353 1.89 16.40 9.90
C SER A 353 2.35 16.16 11.34
N TYR A 354 1.47 15.62 12.19
CA TYR A 354 1.79 15.33 13.59
C TYR A 354 2.90 14.28 13.75
N LEU A 355 2.91 13.26 12.88
CA LEU A 355 3.89 12.17 12.91
C LEU A 355 5.10 12.41 12.00
N PHE A 356 5.18 13.56 11.32
CA PHE A 356 6.24 13.86 10.34
C PHE A 356 6.40 12.76 9.27
N VAL A 357 5.28 12.17 8.84
CA VAL A 357 5.26 11.15 7.77
C VAL A 357 4.77 11.77 6.47
N THR A 358 5.20 11.19 5.35
CA THR A 358 4.78 11.65 4.03
C THR A 358 3.26 11.57 3.88
N HIS A 359 2.64 12.71 3.56
CA HIS A 359 1.21 12.76 3.24
C HIS A 359 0.95 12.21 1.83
N ILE A 360 0.08 11.22 1.72
CA ILE A 360 -0.35 10.59 0.46
C ILE A 360 -1.88 10.55 0.45
N PRO A 361 -2.55 11.58 -0.07
CA PRO A 361 -4.00 11.72 -0.02
C PRO A 361 -4.74 10.53 -0.64
N GLU A 362 -4.26 10.07 -1.79
CA GLU A 362 -4.83 8.93 -2.52
C GLU A 362 -4.71 7.59 -1.76
N ALA A 363 -3.90 7.52 -0.70
CA ALA A 363 -3.75 6.32 0.12
C ALA A 363 -4.98 6.02 0.97
N SER A 364 -5.98 6.91 1.03
CA SER A 364 -7.26 6.64 1.69
C SER A 364 -7.95 5.39 1.13
N GLU A 365 -7.86 5.16 -0.18
CA GLU A 365 -8.39 3.95 -0.82
C GLU A 365 -7.55 2.70 -0.52
N LEU A 366 -6.27 2.87 -0.16
CA LEU A 366 -5.44 1.76 0.33
C LEU A 366 -5.86 1.33 1.74
N THR A 367 -6.47 2.21 2.53
CA THR A 367 -7.12 1.81 3.79
C THR A 367 -8.28 0.85 3.51
N VAL A 368 -9.11 1.13 2.50
CA VAL A 368 -10.22 0.25 2.11
C VAL A 368 -9.69 -1.08 1.55
N PHE A 369 -8.63 -1.03 0.74
CA PHE A 369 -7.92 -2.21 0.24
C PHE A 369 -7.40 -3.11 1.37
N GLY A 370 -6.64 -2.54 2.31
CA GLY A 370 -6.10 -3.27 3.45
C GLY A 370 -7.19 -3.81 4.38
N ALA A 371 -8.27 -3.05 4.60
CA ALA A 371 -9.41 -3.50 5.39
C ALA A 371 -10.18 -4.65 4.74
N ALA A 372 -10.34 -4.65 3.40
CA ALA A 372 -10.88 -5.80 2.69
C ALA A 372 -10.02 -7.05 2.90
N LEU A 373 -8.69 -6.92 2.74
CA LEU A 373 -7.75 -8.03 2.96
C LEU A 373 -7.74 -8.54 4.41
N LEU A 374 -7.87 -7.65 5.39
CA LEU A 374 -8.10 -8.02 6.79
C LEU A 374 -9.35 -8.88 6.93
N GLY A 375 -10.48 -8.40 6.40
CA GLY A 375 -11.75 -9.10 6.46
C GLY A 375 -11.69 -10.48 5.80
N THR A 376 -11.17 -10.56 4.58
CA THR A 376 -11.05 -11.82 3.85
C THR A 376 -10.04 -12.76 4.47
N GLY A 377 -8.95 -12.24 5.03
CA GLY A 377 -7.94 -13.03 5.74
C GLY A 377 -8.52 -13.65 7.01
N LEU A 378 -9.29 -12.89 7.79
CA LEU A 378 -10.05 -13.40 8.94
C LEU A 378 -11.09 -14.45 8.52
N GLY A 379 -11.80 -14.21 7.41
CA GLY A 379 -12.77 -15.17 6.87
C GLY A 379 -12.10 -16.45 6.34
N PHE A 380 -10.91 -16.34 5.75
CA PHE A 380 -10.12 -17.50 5.34
C PHE A 380 -9.59 -18.28 6.53
N LEU A 381 -9.12 -17.59 7.58
CA LEU A 381 -8.71 -18.22 8.84
C LEU A 381 -9.81 -19.06 9.47
N TRP A 382 -11.07 -18.69 9.31
CA TRP A 382 -12.20 -19.50 9.77
C TRP A 382 -12.13 -20.95 9.27
N PHE A 383 -11.66 -21.17 8.04
CA PHE A 383 -11.51 -22.49 7.43
C PHE A 383 -10.08 -23.04 7.47
N ASN A 384 -9.08 -22.19 7.73
CA ASN A 384 -7.66 -22.56 7.67
C ASN A 384 -7.02 -22.75 9.06
N THR A 385 -7.69 -22.33 10.14
CA THR A 385 -7.20 -22.56 11.52
C THR A 385 -7.20 -24.06 11.82
N HIS A 386 -6.18 -24.52 12.56
CA HIS A 386 -6.00 -25.94 12.84
C HIS A 386 -7.22 -26.58 13.54
N PRO A 387 -7.73 -27.73 13.05
CA PRO A 387 -7.31 -28.45 11.84
C PRO A 387 -7.86 -27.81 10.55
N ALA A 388 -7.01 -27.56 9.55
CA ALA A 388 -7.42 -26.85 8.33
C ALA A 388 -8.35 -27.64 7.40
N GLU A 389 -9.41 -26.97 6.93
CA GLU A 389 -10.34 -27.46 5.91
C GLU A 389 -9.92 -27.11 4.48
N VAL A 390 -9.00 -26.15 4.33
CA VAL A 390 -8.42 -25.69 3.07
C VAL A 390 -7.02 -25.09 3.31
N PHE A 391 -6.06 -25.38 2.42
CA PHE A 391 -4.74 -24.78 2.42
C PHE A 391 -4.66 -23.59 1.46
N MET A 392 -3.89 -22.57 1.84
CA MET A 392 -3.78 -21.34 1.07
C MET A 392 -3.14 -21.57 -0.31
N GLY A 393 -2.05 -22.34 -0.34
CA GLY A 393 -1.30 -22.65 -1.56
C GLY A 393 -0.48 -21.46 -2.06
N ASP A 394 0.24 -21.67 -3.16
CA ASP A 394 1.04 -20.61 -3.79
C ASP A 394 0.13 -19.47 -4.29
N THR A 395 -1.10 -19.80 -4.70
CA THR A 395 -2.15 -18.84 -5.10
C THR A 395 -2.35 -17.75 -4.05
N GLY A 396 -2.53 -18.12 -2.79
CA GLY A 396 -2.81 -17.14 -1.74
C GLY A 396 -1.55 -16.51 -1.19
N SER A 397 -0.50 -17.30 -0.93
CA SER A 397 0.70 -16.80 -0.28
C SER A 397 1.46 -15.78 -1.15
N LEU A 398 1.54 -16.00 -2.47
CA LEU A 398 2.10 -14.99 -3.38
C LEU A 398 1.20 -13.75 -3.51
N ALA A 399 -0.13 -13.93 -3.52
CA ALA A 399 -1.08 -12.81 -3.58
C ALA A 399 -0.96 -11.92 -2.34
N LEU A 400 -0.97 -12.50 -1.14
CA LEU A 400 -0.86 -11.77 0.13
C LEU A 400 0.51 -11.10 0.26
N GLY A 401 1.61 -11.80 -0.05
CA GLY A 401 2.94 -11.19 0.00
C GLY A 401 3.13 -10.09 -1.05
N GLY A 402 2.55 -10.26 -2.24
CA GLY A 402 2.50 -9.23 -3.27
C GLY A 402 1.70 -8.00 -2.82
N ALA A 403 0.53 -8.20 -2.22
CA ALA A 403 -0.31 -7.12 -1.70
C ALA A 403 0.36 -6.37 -0.54
N LEU A 404 1.04 -7.06 0.39
CA LEU A 404 1.82 -6.43 1.45
C LEU A 404 2.97 -5.58 0.88
N GLY A 405 3.72 -6.13 -0.09
CA GLY A 405 4.77 -5.40 -0.79
C GLY A 405 4.22 -4.16 -1.51
N ALA A 406 3.09 -4.30 -2.21
CA ALA A 406 2.40 -3.18 -2.86
C ALA A 406 1.98 -2.13 -1.85
N MET A 407 1.36 -2.48 -0.71
CA MET A 407 0.99 -1.49 0.30
C MET A 407 2.21 -0.71 0.78
N ALA A 408 3.31 -1.38 1.11
CA ALA A 408 4.54 -0.70 1.56
C ALA A 408 5.10 0.28 0.52
N ILE A 409 5.11 -0.12 -0.75
CA ILE A 409 5.57 0.71 -1.87
C ILE A 409 4.62 1.89 -2.09
N LEU A 410 3.33 1.63 -2.18
CA LEU A 410 2.32 2.63 -2.52
C LEU A 410 2.10 3.65 -1.39
N THR A 411 2.36 3.27 -0.14
CA THR A 411 2.37 4.20 1.00
C THR A 411 3.73 4.87 1.24
N LYS A 412 4.76 4.62 0.41
CA LYS A 412 6.14 5.16 0.59
C LYS A 412 6.79 4.81 1.94
N HIS A 413 6.52 3.60 2.42
CA HIS A 413 7.10 3.05 3.66
C HIS A 413 7.78 1.71 3.38
N GLU A 414 8.57 1.67 2.31
CA GLU A 414 9.25 0.47 1.81
C GLU A 414 10.17 -0.15 2.87
N LEU A 415 10.93 0.69 3.59
CA LEU A 415 11.87 0.24 4.63
C LEU A 415 11.20 -0.06 5.99
N LEU A 416 9.92 0.23 6.14
CA LEU A 416 9.14 -0.20 7.30
C LEU A 416 8.66 -1.65 7.16
N LEU A 417 8.54 -2.14 5.92
CA LEU A 417 8.05 -3.49 5.61
C LEU A 417 8.83 -4.62 6.31
N PRO A 418 10.18 -4.60 6.39
CA PRO A 418 10.90 -5.64 7.13
C PRO A 418 10.58 -5.66 8.63
N ILE A 419 10.13 -4.54 9.20
CA ILE A 419 9.71 -4.46 10.61
C ILE A 419 8.27 -4.96 10.74
N VAL A 420 7.34 -4.46 9.92
CA VAL A 420 5.93 -4.91 9.92
C VAL A 420 5.83 -6.41 9.66
N GLY A 421 6.53 -6.89 8.63
CA GLY A 421 6.63 -8.29 8.24
C GLY A 421 7.77 -9.03 8.94
N GLY A 422 8.20 -8.59 10.14
CA GLY A 422 9.37 -9.12 10.83
C GLY A 422 9.35 -10.64 11.00
N LEU A 423 8.17 -11.23 11.24
CA LEU A 423 8.04 -12.69 11.26
C LEU A 423 8.38 -13.34 9.91
N PHE A 424 7.83 -12.84 8.81
CA PHE A 424 8.13 -13.34 7.46
C PHE A 424 9.62 -13.20 7.13
N VAL A 425 10.24 -12.09 7.57
CA VAL A 425 11.68 -11.88 7.44
C VAL A 425 12.47 -12.93 8.24
N LEU A 426 12.09 -13.21 9.49
CA LEU A 426 12.75 -14.23 10.30
C LEU A 426 12.64 -15.63 9.66
N GLU A 427 11.46 -15.97 9.14
CA GLU A 427 11.24 -17.23 8.41
C GLU A 427 12.13 -17.32 7.17
N ALA A 428 12.13 -16.29 6.32
CA ALA A 428 12.96 -16.25 5.12
C ALA A 428 14.47 -16.28 5.44
N LEU A 429 14.91 -15.51 6.44
CA LEU A 429 16.30 -15.49 6.88
C LEU A 429 16.75 -16.84 7.42
N SER A 430 15.88 -17.57 8.12
CA SER A 430 16.22 -18.91 8.62
C SER A 430 16.54 -19.88 7.49
N VAL A 431 15.79 -19.82 6.38
CA VAL A 431 16.03 -20.62 5.19
C VAL A 431 17.34 -20.20 4.52
N ILE A 432 17.58 -18.89 4.36
CA ILE A 432 18.83 -18.37 3.77
C ILE A 432 20.05 -18.83 4.59
N ILE A 433 20.00 -18.69 5.92
CA ILE A 433 21.06 -19.09 6.84
C ILE A 433 21.28 -20.60 6.79
N GLN A 434 20.20 -21.40 6.81
CA GLN A 434 20.28 -22.86 6.75
C GLN A 434 20.92 -23.34 5.45
N VAL A 435 20.45 -22.86 4.30
CA VAL A 435 20.97 -23.22 2.98
C VAL A 435 22.42 -22.75 2.82
N GLY A 436 22.72 -21.52 3.25
CA GLY A 436 24.09 -20.99 3.21
C GLY A 436 25.05 -21.80 4.07
N SER A 437 24.67 -22.15 5.29
CA SER A 437 25.49 -22.98 6.18
C SER A 437 25.71 -24.38 5.62
N TYR A 438 24.68 -25.00 5.04
CA TYR A 438 24.81 -26.33 4.46
C TYR A 438 25.72 -26.32 3.22
N LYS A 439 25.62 -25.31 2.36
CA LYS A 439 26.48 -25.17 1.17
C LYS A 439 27.94 -24.84 1.50
N LEU A 440 28.19 -24.04 2.55
CA LEU A 440 29.53 -23.58 2.90
C LEU A 440 30.25 -24.50 3.90
N ARG A 441 29.52 -25.08 4.85
CA ARG A 441 30.08 -25.83 5.99
C ARG A 441 29.59 -27.27 6.07
N GLY A 442 28.61 -27.68 5.27
CA GLY A 442 27.96 -29.00 5.36
C GLY A 442 27.15 -29.23 6.64
N LYS A 443 26.96 -28.19 7.46
CA LYS A 443 26.32 -28.28 8.78
C LYS A 443 25.00 -27.50 8.81
N ARG A 444 23.97 -28.11 9.37
CA ARG A 444 22.67 -27.47 9.67
C ARG A 444 22.81 -26.53 10.87
N VAL A 445 22.11 -25.39 10.85
CA VAL A 445 22.05 -24.43 11.97
C VAL A 445 20.81 -24.71 12.81
N PHE A 446 19.66 -24.81 12.14
CA PHE A 446 18.39 -25.22 12.73
C PHE A 446 18.15 -26.71 12.48
N ARG A 447 17.31 -27.35 13.31
CA ARG A 447 16.89 -28.75 13.09
C ARG A 447 16.26 -28.93 11.70
N MET A 448 15.42 -27.97 11.33
CA MET A 448 14.82 -27.81 10.02
C MET A 448 14.61 -26.32 9.75
N ALA A 449 14.60 -25.92 8.48
CA ALA A 449 14.16 -24.58 8.07
C ALA A 449 12.93 -24.75 7.17
N PRO A 450 11.91 -23.88 7.26
CA PRO A 450 11.86 -22.62 8.02
C PRO A 450 11.72 -22.80 9.56
N LEU A 451 11.68 -21.69 10.33
CA LEU A 451 11.71 -21.70 11.80
C LEU A 451 10.54 -22.44 12.44
N HIS A 452 9.34 -22.37 11.87
CA HIS A 452 8.20 -23.07 12.45
C HIS A 452 8.44 -24.58 12.58
N HIS A 453 9.03 -25.22 11.56
CA HIS A 453 9.41 -26.65 11.62
C HIS A 453 10.54 -26.92 12.62
N HIS A 454 11.44 -25.96 12.85
CA HIS A 454 12.42 -26.10 13.91
C HIS A 454 11.76 -26.26 15.28
N PHE A 455 10.72 -25.47 15.56
CA PHE A 455 9.98 -25.53 16.82
C PHE A 455 9.07 -26.77 16.93
N GLU A 456 8.48 -27.24 15.83
CA GLU A 456 7.77 -28.52 15.82
C GLU A 456 8.69 -29.69 16.19
N LEU A 457 9.89 -29.74 15.60
CA LEU A 457 10.91 -30.75 15.93
C LEU A 457 11.49 -30.58 17.35
N LEU A 458 11.25 -29.45 18.02
CA LEU A 458 11.54 -29.25 19.45
C LEU A 458 10.40 -29.77 20.36
N GLY A 459 9.31 -30.26 19.77
CA GLY A 459 8.15 -30.81 20.48
C GLY A 459 7.04 -29.79 20.74
N TRP A 460 7.02 -28.64 20.07
CA TRP A 460 5.87 -27.73 20.15
C TRP A 460 4.76 -28.23 19.23
N SER A 461 3.51 -28.18 19.71
CA SER A 461 2.37 -28.47 18.85
C SER A 461 2.19 -27.38 17.80
N GLU A 462 1.67 -27.75 16.63
CA GLU A 462 1.40 -26.83 15.52
C GLU A 462 0.63 -25.58 15.96
N SER A 463 -0.50 -25.75 16.66
CA SER A 463 -1.30 -24.61 17.15
C SER A 463 -0.52 -23.71 18.12
N LYS A 464 0.41 -24.28 18.92
CA LYS A 464 1.27 -23.52 19.83
C LYS A 464 2.29 -22.70 19.05
N VAL A 465 2.87 -23.24 17.98
CA VAL A 465 3.77 -22.50 17.08
C VAL A 465 2.99 -21.35 16.43
N THR A 466 1.85 -21.65 15.81
CA THR A 466 1.01 -20.65 15.13
C THR A 466 0.64 -19.47 16.03
N ILE A 467 0.07 -19.73 17.22
CA ILE A 467 -0.34 -18.65 18.14
C ILE A 467 0.85 -17.83 18.63
N ARG A 468 1.98 -18.46 18.95
CA ARG A 468 3.19 -17.74 19.38
C ARG A 468 3.76 -16.86 18.28
N PHE A 469 3.73 -17.35 17.05
CA PHE A 469 4.20 -16.60 15.88
C PHE A 469 3.26 -15.43 15.57
N TRP A 470 1.95 -15.57 15.80
CA TRP A 470 1.01 -14.44 15.74
C TRP A 470 1.32 -13.38 16.80
N ILE A 471 1.63 -13.77 18.04
CA ILE A 471 2.06 -12.84 19.09
C ILE A 471 3.32 -12.08 18.64
N ILE A 472 4.31 -12.78 18.08
CA ILE A 472 5.53 -12.16 17.56
C ILE A 472 5.22 -11.20 16.41
N ALA A 473 4.37 -11.60 15.45
CA ALA A 473 3.93 -10.74 14.36
C ALA A 473 3.23 -9.48 14.88
N LEU A 474 2.40 -9.60 15.92
CA LEU A 474 1.72 -8.47 16.55
C LEU A 474 2.72 -7.52 17.21
N MET A 475 3.74 -8.04 17.90
CA MET A 475 4.79 -7.19 18.48
C MET A 475 5.56 -6.42 17.40
N PHE A 476 5.90 -7.08 16.29
CA PHE A 476 6.53 -6.43 15.13
C PHE A 476 5.64 -5.34 14.52
N ALA A 477 4.35 -5.60 14.35
CA ALA A 477 3.38 -4.62 13.88
C ALA A 477 3.28 -3.40 14.81
N LEU A 478 3.15 -3.60 16.13
CA LEU A 478 3.08 -2.51 17.10
C LEU A 478 4.39 -1.71 17.17
N MET A 479 5.53 -2.40 17.14
CA MET A 479 6.85 -1.76 17.09
C MET A 479 6.98 -0.89 15.84
N SER A 480 6.53 -1.36 14.68
CA SER A 480 6.55 -0.59 13.42
C SER A 480 5.71 0.69 13.46
N LEU A 481 4.57 0.69 14.19
CA LEU A 481 3.75 1.89 14.34
C LEU A 481 4.39 2.88 15.32
N SER A 482 5.11 2.38 16.32
CA SER A 482 5.85 3.21 17.27
C SER A 482 7.05 3.91 16.62
N THR A 483 7.70 3.29 15.64
CA THR A 483 8.83 3.91 14.93
C THR A 483 8.40 5.10 14.06
N LEU A 484 7.12 5.26 13.73
CA LEU A 484 6.60 6.43 13.02
C LEU A 484 6.85 7.73 13.81
N LYS A 485 6.78 7.68 15.14
CA LYS A 485 7.03 8.84 16.01
C LYS A 485 8.52 9.12 16.26
N LEU A 486 9.39 8.15 15.94
CA LEU A 486 10.84 8.28 16.06
C LEU A 486 11.48 8.94 14.84
N ARG A 487 10.67 9.43 13.89
CA ARG A 487 11.13 10.35 12.87
C ARG A 487 11.32 11.72 13.46
#